data_AF-A0A497MCA6-F1
#
_entry.id   AF-A0A497MCA6-F1
#
_cell.length_a   1.000
_cell.length_b   1.000
_cell.length_c   1.000
_cell.angle_alpha   90.00
_cell.angle_beta   90.00
_cell.angle_gamma   90.00
#
_symmetry.space_group_name_H-M   'P 1'
#
loop_
_entity.id
_entity.type
_entity.pdbx_description
1 polymer ?
#
loop_
_entity_poly.entity_id
_entity_poly.type
_entity_poly.pdbx_seq_one_letter_code
_entity_poly.pdbx_strand_id
1 'polypeptide(L)'
;MVASICCEEPDRVPVYLRVFERNYLVNRDLAWRSRFERVKLFLSLGLDDVLNLHPPLMVNSEVEVKVVKKPEAGEEYPILVKKYSTPKGTLKHIVKMTRDWPHGEDIPVFNDYIVPRTRVKKYLVEREEDLDALSVLFVRPNGLVLENFLEEAERIGGFAEENGVLVMGWGPMGGDAVIWLCGIERAIRWAFTKPKLVKSLLEIVLEWDLWSIELLSRLKCVELVVHRGWYENANFWPPRLYRRFI
;
A
#
# COMPACT_ATOMS: atom_id res chain seq x y z
N MET A 1 -23.47 -6.44 -6.79
CA MET A 1 -22.02 -6.68 -6.59
C MET A 1 -21.71 -7.46 -5.32
N VAL A 2 -22.18 -7.04 -4.13
CA VAL A 2 -21.90 -7.75 -2.85
C VAL A 2 -22.33 -9.22 -2.90
N ALA A 3 -23.57 -9.50 -3.34
CA ALA A 3 -24.06 -10.87 -3.51
C ALA A 3 -23.08 -11.75 -4.31
N SER A 4 -22.58 -11.25 -5.44
CA SER A 4 -21.58 -11.96 -6.25
C SER A 4 -20.26 -12.22 -5.51
N ILE A 5 -19.80 -11.28 -4.69
CA ILE A 5 -18.60 -11.46 -3.85
C ILE A 5 -18.85 -12.54 -2.79
N CYS A 6 -20.06 -12.58 -2.22
CA CYS A 6 -20.51 -13.60 -1.27
C CYS A 6 -20.87 -14.94 -1.92
N CYS A 7 -20.68 -15.09 -3.24
CA CYS A 7 -21.08 -16.29 -4.01
C CYS A 7 -22.60 -16.57 -3.95
N GLU A 8 -23.40 -15.52 -3.83
CA GLU A 8 -24.87 -15.52 -3.90
C GLU A 8 -25.36 -15.05 -5.29
N GLU A 9 -26.62 -15.33 -5.62
CA GLU A 9 -27.24 -14.89 -6.87
C GLU A 9 -27.49 -13.37 -6.85
N PRO A 10 -26.87 -12.59 -7.78
CA PRO A 10 -27.08 -11.16 -7.84
C PRO A 10 -28.31 -10.80 -8.67
N ASP A 11 -28.84 -9.61 -8.43
CA ASP A 11 -29.92 -8.97 -9.21
C ASP A 11 -29.53 -8.70 -10.67
N ARG A 12 -28.23 -8.52 -10.93
CA ARG A 12 -27.62 -8.47 -12.26
C ARG A 12 -26.17 -8.92 -12.21
N VAL A 13 -25.60 -9.33 -13.34
CA VAL A 13 -24.17 -9.62 -13.42
C VAL A 13 -23.37 -8.32 -13.25
N PRO A 14 -22.53 -8.18 -12.20
CA PRO A 14 -21.74 -6.97 -12.03
C PRO A 14 -20.60 -6.92 -13.05
N VAL A 15 -20.39 -5.76 -13.66
CA VAL A 15 -19.31 -5.50 -14.61
C VAL A 15 -18.40 -4.42 -14.03
N TYR A 16 -17.37 -4.88 -13.30
CA TYR A 16 -16.38 -4.01 -12.68
C TYR A 16 -15.06 -4.02 -13.48
N LEU A 17 -14.67 -2.85 -13.98
CA LEU A 17 -13.41 -2.67 -14.70
C LEU A 17 -12.43 -1.89 -13.82
N ARG A 18 -11.44 -2.59 -13.27
CA ARG A 18 -10.41 -1.93 -12.46
C ARG A 18 -9.38 -1.23 -13.35
N VAL A 19 -9.29 0.08 -13.21
CA VAL A 19 -8.37 0.93 -13.95
C VAL A 19 -7.22 1.37 -13.03
N PHE A 20 -6.01 0.88 -13.29
CA PHE A 20 -4.80 1.21 -12.52
C PHE A 20 -4.05 2.40 -13.10
N GLU A 21 -3.64 3.33 -12.23
CA GLU A 21 -2.71 4.44 -12.51
C GLU A 21 -3.01 5.30 -13.75
N ARG A 22 -4.28 5.33 -14.19
CA ARG A 22 -4.75 6.22 -15.26
C ARG A 22 -6.06 6.88 -14.89
N ASN A 23 -6.28 8.05 -15.46
CA ASN A 23 -7.45 8.88 -15.21
C ASN A 23 -8.39 8.96 -16.42
N TYR A 24 -8.43 7.90 -17.23
CA TYR A 24 -9.29 7.79 -18.41
C TYR A 24 -9.64 6.32 -18.72
N LEU A 25 -10.77 6.10 -19.40
CA LEU A 25 -11.29 4.74 -19.64
C LEU A 25 -10.59 4.08 -20.84
N VAL A 26 -10.92 4.51 -22.06
CA VAL A 26 -10.36 4.01 -23.32
C VAL A 26 -9.47 5.06 -23.98
N ASN A 27 -9.97 6.29 -24.06
CA ASN A 27 -9.24 7.45 -24.60
C ASN A 27 -9.36 8.63 -23.64
N ARG A 28 -8.61 9.70 -23.91
CA ARG A 28 -8.56 10.90 -23.04
C ARG A 28 -9.83 11.75 -23.05
N ASP A 29 -10.76 11.50 -23.96
CA ASP A 29 -12.05 12.21 -23.99
C ASP A 29 -12.97 11.73 -22.86
N LEU A 30 -12.76 10.48 -22.41
CA LEU A 30 -13.42 9.87 -21.24
C LEU A 30 -12.51 9.92 -20.02
N ALA A 31 -11.94 11.09 -19.73
CA ALA A 31 -11.11 11.33 -18.57
C ALA A 31 -11.92 11.80 -17.35
N TRP A 32 -11.39 11.54 -16.16
CA TRP A 32 -11.92 12.02 -14.88
C TRP A 32 -10.83 12.72 -14.07
N ARG A 33 -11.24 13.65 -13.22
CA ARG A 33 -10.36 14.40 -12.33
C ARG A 33 -10.44 13.93 -10.89
N SER A 34 -11.54 13.28 -10.54
CA SER A 34 -11.76 12.71 -9.21
C SER A 34 -12.32 11.31 -9.31
N ARG A 35 -12.18 10.54 -8.23
CA ARG A 35 -12.83 9.24 -8.10
C ARG A 35 -14.37 9.34 -8.15
N PHE A 36 -14.95 10.47 -7.75
CA PHE A 36 -16.39 10.71 -7.83
C PHE A 36 -16.87 10.93 -9.27
N GLU A 37 -16.09 11.68 -10.07
CA GLU A 37 -16.35 11.80 -11.51
C GLU A 37 -16.21 10.45 -12.22
N ARG A 38 -15.20 9.65 -11.84
CA ARG A 38 -15.03 8.29 -12.38
C ARG A 38 -16.26 7.42 -12.12
N VAL A 39 -16.77 7.39 -10.89
CA VAL A 39 -17.98 6.63 -10.53
C VAL A 39 -19.16 7.06 -11.40
N LYS A 40 -19.44 8.37 -11.48
CA LYS A 40 -20.55 8.88 -12.30
C LYS A 40 -20.43 8.50 -13.77
N LEU A 41 -19.20 8.58 -14.32
CA LEU A 41 -18.92 8.18 -15.69
C LEU A 41 -19.12 6.67 -15.90
N PHE A 42 -18.65 5.83 -14.98
CA PHE A 42 -18.79 4.37 -15.13
C PHE A 42 -20.26 3.96 -15.05
N LEU A 43 -20.99 4.49 -14.07
CA LEU A 43 -22.42 4.21 -13.91
C LEU A 43 -23.22 4.67 -15.14
N SER A 44 -22.89 5.82 -15.75
CA SER A 44 -23.58 6.29 -16.96
C SER A 44 -23.33 5.41 -18.19
N LEU A 45 -22.24 4.62 -18.19
CA LEU A 45 -21.93 3.62 -19.20
C LEU A 45 -22.49 2.22 -18.87
N GLY A 46 -23.22 2.08 -17.76
CA GLY A 46 -23.73 0.79 -17.29
C GLY A 46 -22.67 -0.11 -16.66
N LEU A 47 -21.51 0.44 -16.31
CA LEU A 47 -20.44 -0.27 -15.60
C LEU A 47 -20.57 -0.04 -14.09
N ASP A 48 -20.22 -1.03 -13.30
CA ASP A 48 -20.10 -0.86 -11.86
C ASP A 48 -18.73 -0.25 -11.51
N ASP A 49 -18.70 0.53 -10.44
CA ASP A 49 -17.47 1.07 -9.87
C ASP A 49 -17.55 1.04 -8.33
N VAL A 50 -16.40 1.27 -7.70
CA VAL A 50 -16.22 1.23 -6.24
C VAL A 50 -15.36 2.40 -5.80
N LEU A 51 -15.57 2.88 -4.57
CA LEU A 51 -14.69 3.86 -3.94
C LEU A 51 -13.70 3.15 -3.04
N ASN A 52 -12.47 3.67 -2.97
CA ASN A 52 -11.45 3.11 -2.09
C ASN A 52 -11.15 4.09 -0.96
N LEU A 53 -11.09 3.55 0.26
CA LEU A 53 -10.62 4.20 1.46
C LEU A 53 -9.29 3.58 1.88
N HIS A 54 -8.28 4.40 2.12
CA HIS A 54 -6.97 3.95 2.56
C HIS A 54 -6.69 4.50 3.96
N PRO A 55 -6.63 3.66 5.00
CA PRO A 55 -6.23 4.10 6.33
C PRO A 55 -4.85 4.75 6.28
N PRO A 56 -4.64 5.86 7.02
CA PRO A 56 -3.33 6.49 7.07
C PRO A 56 -2.35 5.61 7.84
N LEU A 57 -1.10 5.58 7.41
CA LEU A 57 0.03 5.13 8.21
C LEU A 57 0.77 6.36 8.72
N MET A 58 0.65 6.63 10.01
CA MET A 58 1.20 7.83 10.62
C MET A 58 2.64 7.58 11.06
N VAL A 59 3.59 8.32 10.50
CA VAL A 59 4.99 8.29 10.96
C VAL A 59 5.04 8.78 12.40
N ASN A 60 5.75 8.06 13.25
CA ASN A 60 5.96 8.43 14.64
C ASN A 60 6.60 9.83 14.73
N SER A 61 6.08 10.71 15.60
CA SER A 61 6.60 12.08 15.78
C SER A 61 8.05 12.12 16.29
N GLU A 62 8.53 11.05 16.92
CA GLU A 62 9.94 10.91 17.32
C GLU A 62 10.88 10.54 16.16
N VAL A 63 10.33 10.28 14.97
CA VAL A 63 11.11 9.91 13.79
C VAL A 63 11.39 11.14 12.94
N GLU A 64 12.67 11.48 12.81
CA GLU A 64 13.12 12.51 11.89
C GLU A 64 13.24 11.91 10.48
N VAL A 65 12.53 12.49 9.51
CA VAL A 65 12.57 12.07 8.10
C VAL A 65 13.34 13.10 7.28
N LYS A 66 14.36 12.65 6.55
CA LYS A 66 15.15 13.48 5.64
C LYS A 66 15.29 12.82 4.29
N VAL A 67 14.99 13.57 3.22
CA VAL A 67 15.26 13.16 1.84
C VAL A 67 16.33 14.06 1.23
N VAL A 68 17.31 13.45 0.57
CA VAL A 68 18.34 14.17 -0.16
C VAL A 68 18.45 13.59 -1.57
N LYS A 69 18.33 14.46 -2.56
CA LYS A 69 18.68 14.17 -3.95
C LYS A 69 20.15 14.52 -4.18
N LYS A 70 20.90 13.63 -4.82
CA LYS A 70 22.28 13.91 -5.22
C LYS A 70 22.67 13.15 -6.49
N PRO A 71 23.59 13.70 -7.31
CA PRO A 71 24.26 12.92 -8.33
C PRO A 71 25.13 11.84 -7.67
N GLU A 72 25.35 10.73 -8.37
CA GLU A 72 26.26 9.68 -7.95
C GLU A 72 27.12 9.24 -9.13
N ALA A 73 28.44 9.15 -8.93
CA ALA A 73 29.36 8.81 -10.00
C ALA A 73 29.05 7.42 -10.56
N GLY A 74 28.96 7.32 -11.89
CA GLY A 74 28.61 6.08 -12.59
C GLY A 74 27.11 5.78 -12.67
N GLU A 75 26.24 6.64 -12.13
CA GLU A 75 24.79 6.52 -12.28
C GLU A 75 24.28 7.50 -13.36
N GLU A 76 23.45 7.00 -14.27
CA GLU A 76 22.78 7.83 -15.29
C GLU A 76 21.75 8.79 -14.67
N TYR A 77 21.09 8.34 -13.60
CA TYR A 77 20.03 9.07 -12.92
C TYR A 77 20.51 9.54 -11.53
N PRO A 78 20.04 10.71 -11.05
CA PRO A 78 20.31 11.11 -9.67
C PRO A 78 19.71 10.09 -8.70
N ILE A 79 20.30 9.97 -7.52
CA ILE A 79 19.79 9.12 -6.46
C ILE A 79 19.03 9.94 -5.42
N LEU A 80 17.93 9.38 -4.94
CA LEU A 80 17.25 9.85 -3.73
C LEU A 80 17.72 9.00 -2.56
N VAL A 81 18.02 9.66 -1.45
CA VAL A 81 18.38 9.04 -0.18
C VAL A 81 17.38 9.51 0.85
N LYS A 82 16.49 8.61 1.28
CA LYS A 82 15.56 8.86 2.39
C LYS A 82 16.09 8.20 3.65
N LYS A 83 16.26 8.98 4.70
CA LYS A 83 16.71 8.54 6.02
C LYS A 83 15.57 8.73 7.02
N TYR A 84 15.34 7.72 7.85
CA TYR A 84 14.49 7.78 9.03
C TYR A 84 15.40 7.62 10.25
N SER A 85 15.60 8.69 11.02
CA SER A 85 16.28 8.61 12.31
C SER A 85 15.22 8.30 13.37
N THR A 86 15.21 7.08 13.88
CA THR A 86 14.26 6.64 14.91
C THR A 86 14.96 6.52 16.28
N PRO A 87 14.22 6.50 17.39
CA PRO A 87 14.79 6.25 18.71
C PRO A 87 15.54 4.92 18.84
N LYS A 88 15.21 3.93 18.00
CA LYS A 88 15.80 2.58 18.03
C LYS A 88 16.83 2.33 16.93
N GLY A 89 17.18 3.35 16.15
CA GLY A 89 18.17 3.22 15.08
C GLY A 89 17.80 3.99 13.82
N THR A 90 18.61 3.83 12.77
CA THR A 90 18.42 4.55 11.51
C THR A 90 18.05 3.58 10.39
N LEU A 91 16.97 3.89 9.68
CA LEU A 91 16.66 3.26 8.39
C LEU A 91 17.08 4.18 7.24
N LYS A 92 17.49 3.57 6.12
CA LYS A 92 17.92 4.31 4.94
C LYS A 92 17.44 3.60 3.68
N HIS A 93 16.67 4.31 2.86
CA HIS A 93 16.23 3.88 1.53
C HIS A 93 17.00 4.67 0.48
N ILE A 94 17.56 3.99 -0.53
CA ILE A 94 18.26 4.63 -1.65
C ILE A 94 17.69 4.11 -2.96
N VAL A 95 17.19 5.03 -3.80
CA VAL A 95 16.62 4.70 -5.11
C VAL A 95 17.18 5.61 -6.19
N LYS A 96 17.23 5.10 -7.42
CA LYS A 96 17.48 5.90 -8.63
C LYS A 96 16.19 6.63 -9.01
N MET A 97 16.27 7.95 -9.14
CA MET A 97 15.15 8.78 -9.63
C MET A 97 15.14 8.75 -11.16
N THR A 98 14.74 7.61 -11.71
CA THR A 98 14.63 7.40 -13.15
C THR A 98 13.57 8.30 -13.77
N ARG A 99 13.58 8.46 -15.10
CA ARG A 99 12.71 9.38 -15.83
C ARG A 99 11.21 9.19 -15.56
N ASP A 100 10.79 7.96 -15.33
CA ASP A 100 9.40 7.56 -15.05
C ASP A 100 9.00 7.68 -13.57
N TRP A 101 9.89 8.16 -12.68
CA TRP A 101 9.62 8.26 -11.24
C TRP A 101 8.48 9.24 -10.94
N PRO A 102 7.34 8.79 -10.38
CA PRO A 102 6.15 9.63 -10.23
C PRO A 102 6.09 10.35 -8.88
N HIS A 103 6.98 10.02 -7.94
CA HIS A 103 6.88 10.44 -6.53
C HIS A 103 7.64 11.74 -6.21
N GLY A 104 8.07 12.49 -7.23
CA GLY A 104 8.87 13.70 -7.04
C GLY A 104 10.18 13.43 -6.28
N GLU A 105 10.53 14.31 -5.35
CA GLU A 105 11.73 14.18 -4.50
C GLU A 105 11.44 13.45 -3.18
N ASP A 106 10.56 12.46 -3.18
CA ASP A 106 10.30 11.58 -2.05
C ASP A 106 10.42 10.09 -2.42
N ILE A 107 10.60 9.24 -1.40
CA ILE A 107 10.57 7.77 -1.53
C ILE A 107 9.41 7.23 -0.67
N PRO A 108 8.33 6.69 -1.27
CA PRO A 108 7.26 6.05 -0.50
C PRO A 108 7.78 4.76 0.17
N VAL A 109 7.22 4.41 1.34
CA VAL A 109 7.59 3.18 2.06
C VAL A 109 7.01 1.94 1.40
N PHE A 110 5.81 2.05 0.84
CA PHE A 110 5.05 0.94 0.26
C PHE A 110 4.59 1.33 -1.14
N ASN A 111 5.31 0.88 -2.17
CA ASN A 111 5.00 1.21 -3.55
C ASN A 111 5.67 0.25 -4.54
N ASP A 112 5.05 -0.03 -5.68
CA ASP A 112 5.64 -0.96 -6.64
C ASP A 112 6.90 -0.40 -7.34
N TYR A 113 7.08 0.91 -7.37
CA TYR A 113 8.30 1.54 -7.89
C TYR A 113 9.56 1.24 -7.05
N ILE A 114 9.39 0.80 -5.80
CA ILE A 114 10.51 0.41 -4.91
C ILE A 114 10.73 -1.10 -4.88
N VAL A 115 10.06 -1.88 -5.73
CA VAL A 115 10.30 -3.33 -5.84
C VAL A 115 11.54 -3.64 -6.69
N PRO A 116 11.74 -3.05 -7.90
CA PRO A 116 12.80 -3.47 -8.81
C PRO A 116 14.20 -3.15 -8.29
N ARG A 117 15.06 -4.17 -8.23
CA ARG A 117 16.47 -4.04 -7.84
C ARG A 117 17.28 -3.13 -8.77
N THR A 118 16.87 -2.96 -10.02
CA THR A 118 17.50 -2.02 -10.95
C THR A 118 17.33 -0.56 -10.53
N ARG A 119 16.25 -0.26 -9.79
CA ARG A 119 15.95 1.07 -9.26
C ARG A 119 16.42 1.24 -7.81
N VAL A 120 16.27 0.22 -6.98
CA VAL A 120 16.60 0.30 -5.55
C VAL A 120 18.04 -0.12 -5.28
N LYS A 121 18.84 0.81 -4.76
CA LYS A 121 20.23 0.56 -4.35
C LYS A 121 20.34 0.08 -2.90
N LYS A 122 19.39 0.47 -2.05
CA LYS A 122 19.31 0.05 -0.65
C LYS A 122 17.85 0.04 -0.18
N TYR A 123 17.39 -1.11 0.30
CA TYR A 123 16.08 -1.27 0.92
C TYR A 123 16.11 -0.83 2.39
N LEU A 124 14.92 -0.58 2.97
CA LEU A 124 14.79 -0.18 4.38
C LEU A 124 15.31 -1.27 5.33
N VAL A 125 15.07 -2.55 5.00
CA VAL A 125 15.50 -3.70 5.79
C VAL A 125 16.49 -4.55 4.99
N GLU A 126 17.74 -4.60 5.45
CA GLU A 126 18.78 -5.45 4.86
C GLU A 126 19.41 -6.43 5.86
N ARG A 127 19.07 -6.31 7.15
CA ARG A 127 19.57 -7.11 8.26
C ARG A 127 18.60 -7.06 9.46
N GLU A 128 18.89 -7.84 10.50
CA GLU A 128 18.01 -8.04 11.67
C GLU A 128 17.92 -6.80 12.56
N GLU A 129 19.03 -6.08 12.66
CA GLU A 129 19.17 -4.87 13.46
C GLU A 129 18.33 -3.71 12.91
N ASP A 130 17.89 -3.79 11.65
CA ASP A 130 17.00 -2.79 11.06
C ASP A 130 15.55 -2.95 11.58
N LEU A 131 15.17 -4.12 12.13
CA LEU A 131 13.81 -4.37 12.60
C LEU A 131 13.43 -3.53 13.83
N ASP A 132 14.38 -3.25 14.72
CA ASP A 132 14.12 -2.42 15.90
C ASP A 132 13.74 -0.98 15.50
N ALA A 133 14.45 -0.41 14.53
CA ALA A 133 14.12 0.91 13.99
C ALA A 133 12.80 0.88 13.19
N LEU A 134 12.54 -0.21 12.46
CA LEU A 134 11.30 -0.40 11.72
C LEU A 134 10.08 -0.48 12.64
N SER A 135 10.19 -1.18 13.77
CA SER A 135 9.06 -1.44 14.67
C SER A 135 8.47 -0.16 15.29
N VAL A 136 9.21 0.95 15.26
CA VAL A 136 8.80 2.24 15.81
C VAL A 136 8.60 3.31 14.74
N LEU A 137 8.68 2.94 13.45
CA LEU A 137 8.55 3.85 12.33
C LEU A 137 7.15 4.46 12.26
N PHE A 138 6.13 3.63 12.44
CA PHE A 138 4.73 4.04 12.41
C PHE A 138 4.08 3.88 13.78
N VAL A 139 3.05 4.69 14.00
CA VAL A 139 2.18 4.62 15.16
C VAL A 139 0.72 4.61 14.71
N ARG A 140 -0.18 4.19 15.61
CA ARG A 140 -1.61 4.30 15.38
C ARG A 140 -1.99 5.75 15.04
N PRO A 141 -2.74 5.98 13.93
CA PRO A 141 -3.22 7.30 13.58
C PRO A 141 -4.02 7.93 14.72
N ASN A 142 -3.75 9.21 14.99
CA ASN A 142 -4.44 9.98 16.02
C ASN A 142 -4.45 11.47 15.67
N GLY A 143 -5.13 12.27 16.50
CA GLY A 143 -5.28 13.72 16.32
C GLY A 143 -5.78 14.09 14.93
N LEU A 144 -5.20 15.13 14.35
CA LEU A 144 -5.60 15.69 13.06
C LEU A 144 -5.52 14.67 11.89
N VAL A 145 -4.59 13.70 11.95
CA VAL A 145 -4.47 12.67 10.90
C VAL A 145 -5.69 11.74 10.93
N LEU A 146 -6.14 11.37 12.12
CA LEU A 146 -7.35 10.57 12.29
C LEU A 146 -8.60 11.37 11.93
N GLU A 147 -8.71 12.61 12.39
CA GLU A 147 -9.84 13.51 12.09
C GLU A 147 -10.03 13.68 10.58
N ASN A 148 -8.96 14.05 9.85
CA ASN A 148 -9.01 14.20 8.39
C ASN A 148 -9.43 12.91 7.68
N PHE A 149 -8.99 11.75 8.17
CA PHE A 149 -9.39 10.46 7.60
C PHE A 149 -10.88 10.16 7.84
N LEU A 150 -11.40 10.48 9.03
CA LEU A 150 -12.81 10.27 9.36
C LEU A 150 -13.72 11.20 8.54
N GLU A 151 -13.34 12.48 8.39
CA GLU A 151 -14.06 13.43 7.52
C GLU A 151 -14.09 12.95 6.06
N GLU A 152 -12.96 12.43 5.58
CA GLU A 152 -12.87 11.88 4.24
C GLU A 152 -13.74 10.63 4.07
N ALA A 153 -13.79 9.76 5.08
CA ALA A 153 -14.64 8.58 5.09
C ALA A 153 -16.13 8.94 5.11
N GLU A 154 -16.53 9.97 5.85
CA GLU A 154 -17.91 10.47 5.85
C GLU A 154 -18.29 11.02 4.46
N ARG A 155 -17.42 11.85 3.86
CA ARG A 155 -17.63 12.40 2.51
C ARG A 155 -17.77 11.29 1.45
N ILE A 156 -16.92 10.27 1.52
CA ILE A 156 -16.99 9.11 0.63
C ILE A 156 -18.25 8.31 0.87
N GLY A 157 -18.60 8.06 2.13
CA GLY A 157 -19.78 7.29 2.50
C GLY A 157 -21.06 7.92 2.01
N GLY A 158 -21.24 9.23 2.22
CA GLY A 158 -22.41 9.96 1.72
C GLY A 158 -22.52 9.88 0.20
N PHE A 159 -21.41 10.09 -0.52
CA PHE A 159 -21.41 9.95 -1.98
C PHE A 159 -21.72 8.50 -2.42
N ALA A 160 -21.17 7.51 -1.73
CA ALA A 160 -21.36 6.10 -2.05
C ALA A 160 -22.82 5.68 -1.90
N GLU A 161 -23.45 6.08 -0.80
CA GLU A 161 -24.86 5.87 -0.52
C GLU A 161 -25.75 6.54 -1.57
N GLU A 162 -25.48 7.82 -1.90
CA GLU A 162 -26.22 8.56 -2.93
C GLU A 162 -26.16 7.93 -4.32
N ASN A 163 -25.05 7.27 -4.66
CA ASN A 163 -24.80 6.73 -6.00
C ASN A 163 -24.91 5.20 -6.06
N GLY A 164 -25.23 4.53 -4.95
CA GLY A 164 -25.40 3.08 -4.89
C GLY A 164 -24.12 2.28 -5.21
N VAL A 165 -22.95 2.78 -4.79
CA VAL A 165 -21.65 2.09 -5.00
C VAL A 165 -21.03 1.64 -3.69
N LEU A 166 -20.17 0.62 -3.76
CA LEU A 166 -19.48 0.10 -2.58
C LEU A 166 -18.26 0.94 -2.22
N VAL A 167 -17.92 0.97 -0.94
CA VAL A 167 -16.63 1.46 -0.46
C VAL A 167 -15.78 0.30 0.04
N MET A 168 -14.59 0.19 -0.53
CA MET A 168 -13.59 -0.80 -0.18
C MET A 168 -12.52 -0.14 0.70
N GLY A 169 -12.30 -0.70 1.89
CA GLY A 169 -11.16 -0.39 2.73
C GLY A 169 -9.91 -1.13 2.24
N TRP A 170 -8.87 -0.39 1.88
CA TRP A 170 -7.59 -0.91 1.42
C TRP A 170 -6.50 -0.52 2.40
N GLY A 171 -5.92 -1.49 3.08
CA GLY A 171 -4.90 -1.22 4.09
C GLY A 171 -3.98 -2.40 4.29
N PRO A 172 -4.52 -3.60 4.59
CA PRO A 172 -3.69 -4.77 4.86
C PRO A 172 -2.77 -5.08 3.68
N MET A 173 -1.47 -5.01 3.95
CA MET A 173 -0.42 -5.21 2.96
C MET A 173 0.10 -6.64 2.98
N GLY A 174 0.07 -7.31 4.13
CA GLY A 174 0.58 -8.66 4.29
C GLY A 174 1.99 -8.86 3.72
N GLY A 175 2.14 -9.93 2.94
CA GLY A 175 3.38 -10.31 2.28
C GLY A 175 3.90 -9.27 1.28
N ASP A 176 3.05 -8.39 0.73
CA ASP A 176 3.51 -7.34 -0.18
C ASP A 176 4.46 -6.36 0.53
N ALA A 177 4.18 -6.03 1.79
CA ALA A 177 5.05 -5.16 2.59
C ALA A 177 6.45 -5.74 2.76
N VAL A 178 6.58 -7.05 2.93
CA VAL A 178 7.90 -7.70 3.03
C VAL A 178 8.73 -7.43 1.78
N ILE A 179 8.11 -7.52 0.60
CA ILE A 179 8.77 -7.26 -0.69
C ILE A 179 9.19 -5.81 -0.81
N TRP A 180 8.32 -4.85 -0.44
CA TRP A 180 8.67 -3.43 -0.46
C TRP A 180 9.79 -3.08 0.53
N LEU A 181 9.80 -3.71 1.70
CA LEU A 181 10.72 -3.38 2.80
C LEU A 181 12.13 -3.95 2.61
N CYS A 182 12.26 -5.15 2.03
CA CYS A 182 13.57 -5.81 1.88
C CYS A 182 13.92 -6.26 0.45
N GLY A 183 12.98 -6.14 -0.49
CA GLY A 183 13.16 -6.61 -1.87
C GLY A 183 12.87 -8.10 -2.05
N ILE A 184 12.51 -8.48 -3.28
CA ILE A 184 12.08 -9.84 -3.64
C ILE A 184 13.16 -10.89 -3.30
N GLU A 185 14.41 -10.66 -3.70
CA GLU A 185 15.49 -11.64 -3.53
C GLU A 185 15.77 -11.94 -2.05
N ARG A 186 15.74 -10.91 -1.19
CA ARG A 186 15.96 -11.08 0.25
C ARG A 186 14.77 -11.78 0.88
N ALA A 187 13.55 -11.39 0.55
CA ALA A 187 12.33 -12.03 1.06
C ALA A 187 12.35 -13.54 0.78
N ILE A 188 12.56 -13.94 -0.48
CA ILE A 188 12.61 -15.36 -0.88
C ILE A 188 13.76 -16.07 -0.14
N ARG A 189 14.99 -15.53 -0.19
CA ARG A 189 16.15 -16.19 0.42
C ARG A 189 16.00 -16.33 1.94
N TRP A 190 15.57 -15.27 2.62
CA TRP A 190 15.42 -15.24 4.07
C TRP A 190 14.30 -16.14 4.56
N ALA A 191 13.25 -16.38 3.77
CA ALA A 191 12.20 -17.32 4.13
C ALA A 191 12.76 -18.74 4.40
N PHE A 192 13.89 -19.10 3.77
CA PHE A 192 14.62 -20.35 4.04
C PHE A 192 15.77 -20.17 5.04
N THR A 193 16.63 -19.17 4.83
CA THR A 193 17.90 -19.07 5.57
C THR A 193 17.78 -18.31 6.89
N LYS A 194 16.79 -17.44 7.03
CA LYS A 194 16.54 -16.59 8.20
C LYS A 194 15.04 -16.54 8.54
N PRO A 195 14.38 -17.70 8.79
CA PRO A 195 12.93 -17.74 8.95
C PRO A 195 12.43 -16.98 10.20
N LYS A 196 13.26 -16.83 11.24
CA LYS A 196 12.92 -16.01 12.42
C LYS A 196 12.83 -14.52 12.06
N LEU A 197 13.81 -14.01 11.32
CA LEU A 197 13.82 -12.64 10.79
C LEU A 197 12.55 -12.34 9.98
N VAL A 198 12.18 -13.23 9.05
CA VAL A 198 10.97 -13.05 8.23
C VAL A 198 9.71 -13.04 9.08
N LYS A 199 9.62 -13.92 10.09
CA LYS A 199 8.51 -13.92 11.04
C LYS A 199 8.41 -12.58 11.78
N SER A 200 9.51 -12.07 12.33
CA SER A 200 9.52 -10.80 13.07
C SER A 200 9.19 -9.60 12.18
N LEU A 201 9.63 -9.60 10.92
CA LEU A 201 9.24 -8.59 9.95
C LEU A 201 7.74 -8.63 9.65
N LEU A 202 7.17 -9.82 9.45
CA LEU A 202 5.74 -10.01 9.24
C LEU A 202 4.91 -9.64 10.48
N GLU A 203 5.43 -9.87 11.69
CA GLU A 203 4.76 -9.45 12.93
C GLU A 203 4.65 -7.93 13.04
N ILE A 204 5.68 -7.19 12.63
CA ILE A 204 5.62 -5.71 12.55
C ILE A 204 4.59 -5.26 11.51
N VAL A 205 4.56 -5.88 10.32
CA VAL A 205 3.57 -5.56 9.28
C VAL A 205 2.16 -5.89 9.75
N LEU A 206 1.96 -7.04 10.38
CA LEU A 206 0.67 -7.48 10.92
C LEU A 206 0.14 -6.48 11.94
N GLU A 207 1.00 -5.91 12.79
CA GLU A 207 0.59 -4.88 13.73
C GLU A 207 -0.01 -3.65 13.00
N TRP A 208 0.64 -3.17 11.93
CA TRP A 208 0.14 -2.04 11.13
C TRP A 208 -1.15 -2.39 10.36
N ASP A 209 -1.22 -3.61 9.84
CA ASP A 209 -2.40 -4.11 9.14
C ASP A 209 -3.59 -4.22 10.10
N LEU A 210 -3.38 -4.70 11.34
CA LEU A 210 -4.42 -4.76 12.37
C LEU A 210 -4.92 -3.38 12.77
N TRP A 211 -4.05 -2.36 12.85
CA TRP A 211 -4.48 -0.97 13.08
C TRP A 211 -5.39 -0.49 11.95
N SER A 212 -5.03 -0.80 10.71
CA SER A 212 -5.79 -0.44 9.52
C SER A 212 -7.16 -1.13 9.49
N ILE A 213 -7.20 -2.44 9.77
CA ILE A 213 -8.43 -3.24 9.82
C ILE A 213 -9.35 -2.73 10.94
N GLU A 214 -8.82 -2.50 12.13
CA GLU A 214 -9.59 -1.99 13.26
C GLU A 214 -10.24 -0.65 12.92
N LEU A 215 -9.48 0.27 12.32
CA LEU A 215 -10.00 1.57 11.92
C LEU A 215 -11.10 1.44 10.85
N LEU A 216 -10.86 0.65 9.79
CA LEU A 216 -11.84 0.42 8.73
C LEU A 216 -13.12 -0.24 9.25
N SER A 217 -13.01 -1.22 10.15
CA SER A 217 -14.15 -1.97 10.71
C SER A 217 -15.14 -1.10 11.51
N ARG A 218 -14.70 0.08 11.95
CA ARG A 218 -15.54 1.05 12.68
C ARG A 218 -16.30 1.98 11.76
N LEU A 219 -15.95 2.04 10.48
CA LEU A 219 -16.60 2.91 9.50
C LEU A 219 -17.84 2.22 8.94
N LYS A 220 -19.00 2.86 9.13
CA LYS A 220 -20.28 2.34 8.60
C LYS A 220 -20.30 2.23 7.08
N CYS A 221 -19.55 3.08 6.40
CA CYS A 221 -19.52 3.13 4.95
C CYS A 221 -18.61 2.07 4.32
N VAL A 222 -17.84 1.29 5.08
CA VAL A 222 -16.93 0.28 4.52
C VAL A 222 -17.61 -1.09 4.52
N GLU A 223 -17.97 -1.59 3.34
CA GLU A 223 -18.61 -2.91 3.21
C GLU A 223 -17.59 -4.05 3.01
N LEU A 224 -16.39 -3.73 2.53
CA LEU A 224 -15.37 -4.72 2.21
C LEU A 224 -13.98 -4.21 2.61
N VAL A 225 -13.21 -5.04 3.34
CA VAL A 225 -11.79 -4.82 3.55
C VAL A 225 -10.98 -5.71 2.62
N VAL A 226 -10.05 -5.11 1.89
CA VAL A 226 -9.22 -5.79 0.90
C VAL A 226 -7.83 -6.04 1.46
N HIS A 227 -7.46 -7.32 1.49
CA HIS A 227 -6.10 -7.77 1.72
C HIS A 227 -5.31 -7.76 0.41
N ARG A 228 -4.23 -6.97 0.37
CA ARG A 228 -3.39 -6.84 -0.81
C ARG A 228 -2.30 -7.93 -0.79
N GLY A 229 -2.56 -9.06 -1.45
CA GLY A 229 -1.63 -10.20 -1.53
C GLY A 229 -1.07 -10.45 -2.94
N TRP A 230 -0.53 -9.44 -3.63
CA TRP A 230 -0.02 -9.63 -5.00
C TRP A 230 1.20 -10.57 -5.06
N TYR A 231 2.05 -10.50 -4.04
CA TYR A 231 3.23 -11.35 -3.89
C TYR A 231 2.96 -12.58 -3.02
N GLU A 232 1.73 -12.80 -2.57
CA GLU A 232 1.31 -13.94 -1.76
C GLU A 232 0.87 -15.12 -2.62
N ASN A 233 1.79 -15.65 -3.42
CA ASN A 233 1.50 -16.78 -4.29
C ASN A 233 2.72 -17.71 -4.46
N ALA A 234 2.50 -18.83 -5.14
CA ALA A 234 3.47 -19.89 -5.31
C ALA A 234 4.75 -19.48 -6.07
N ASN A 235 4.77 -18.33 -6.76
CA ASN A 235 5.98 -17.81 -7.40
C ASN A 235 7.00 -17.28 -6.39
N PHE A 236 6.55 -16.84 -5.21
CA PHE A 236 7.39 -16.24 -4.16
C PHE A 236 7.44 -17.11 -2.91
N TRP A 237 6.36 -17.84 -2.62
CA TRP A 237 6.21 -18.64 -1.41
C TRP A 237 5.82 -20.07 -1.78
N PRO A 238 6.74 -21.06 -1.69
CA PRO A 238 6.37 -22.46 -1.82
C PRO A 238 5.25 -22.83 -0.83
N PRO A 239 4.35 -23.77 -1.14
CA PRO A 239 3.17 -24.05 -0.31
C PRO A 239 3.46 -24.30 1.18
N ARG A 240 4.61 -24.90 1.50
CA ARG A 240 5.05 -25.11 2.88
C ARG A 240 5.40 -23.80 3.60
N LEU A 241 6.05 -22.86 2.92
CA LEU A 241 6.41 -21.57 3.48
C LEU A 241 5.23 -20.60 3.48
N TYR A 242 4.35 -20.67 2.47
CA TYR A 242 3.09 -19.94 2.46
C TYR A 242 2.31 -20.24 3.75
N ARG A 243 1.92 -21.50 3.99
CA ARG A 243 1.21 -21.92 5.22
C ARG A 243 1.90 -21.57 6.55
N ARG A 244 3.20 -21.29 6.52
CA ARG A 244 3.96 -20.95 7.72
C ARG A 244 3.92 -19.44 8.01
N PHE A 245 3.89 -18.62 6.98
CA PHE A 245 4.15 -17.18 7.07
C PHE A 245 2.99 -16.31 6.62
N ILE A 246 2.18 -16.81 5.68
CA ILE A 246 1.03 -16.15 5.08
C ILE A 246 -0.22 -16.93 5.49
#